data_AF-I6TDI4-F1
#
_entry.id   AF-I6TDI4-F1
#
_cell.length_a   1.000
_cell.length_b   1.000
_cell.length_c   1.000
_cell.angle_alpha   90.00
_cell.angle_beta   90.00
_cell.angle_gamma   90.00
#
_symmetry.space_group_name_H-M   'P 1'
#
loop_
_entity.id
_entity.type
_entity.pdbx_description
1 polymer ?
#
loop_
_entity_poly.entity_id
_entity_poly.type
_entity_poly.pdbx_seq_one_letter_code
_entity_poly.pdbx_strand_id
1 'polypeptide(L)' 'MSESIQSIKERLKTVTSLTDPFIAELKQDQRKGVQQALRSFEKQVKKRH' A
#
# COMPACT_ATOMS: atom_id res chain seq x y z
N MET A 1 14.60 11.72 -0.49
CA MET A 1 14.41 10.45 -1.23
C MET A 1 13.08 9.85 -0.81
N SER A 2 12.14 9.69 -1.74
CA SER A 2 10.91 8.93 -1.51
C SER A 2 11.21 7.43 -1.51
N GLU A 3 10.59 6.65 -0.62
CA GLU A 3 10.79 5.19 -0.52
C GLU A 3 10.68 4.50 -1.89
N SER A 4 11.51 3.46 -2.08
CA SER A 4 11.45 2.64 -3.29
C SER A 4 10.15 1.84 -3.35
N ILE A 5 9.68 1.51 -4.55
CA ILE A 5 8.47 0.70 -4.70
C ILE A 5 8.63 -0.69 -4.07
N GLN A 6 9.85 -1.23 -4.02
CA GLN A 6 10.12 -2.51 -3.40
C GLN A 6 9.93 -2.45 -1.90
N SER A 7 10.50 -1.43 -1.24
CA SER A 7 10.31 -1.17 0.20
C SER A 7 8.83 -0.99 0.56
N ILE A 8 8.08 -0.22 -0.24
CA ILE A 8 6.65 -0.01 -0.04
C ILE A 8 5.87 -1.33 -0.11
N LYS A 9 6.19 -2.21 -1.09
CA LYS A 9 5.55 -3.52 -1.21
C LYS A 9 5.87 -4.43 -0.04
N GLU A 10 7.07 -4.39 0.50
CA GLU A 10 7.42 -5.17 1.69
C GLU A 10 6.67 -4.68 2.92
N ARG A 11 6.59 -3.36 3.10
CA ARG A 11 5.83 -2.74 4.19
C ARG A 11 4.34 -3.03 4.08
N LEU A 12 3.76 -3.01 2.87
CA LEU A 12 2.38 -3.43 2.63
C LEU A 12 2.06 -4.88 3.04
N LYS A 13 3.06 -5.77 3.14
CA LYS A 13 2.84 -7.15 3.63
C LYS A 13 2.63 -7.21 5.14
N THR A 14 3.16 -6.25 5.90
CA THR A 14 3.05 -6.20 7.35
C THR A 14 1.80 -5.45 7.81
N VAL A 15 1.25 -4.58 6.95
CA VAL A 15 -0.02 -3.90 7.20
C VAL A 15 -1.18 -4.88 7.04
N THR A 16 -2.11 -4.88 7.99
CA THR A 16 -3.30 -5.75 7.98
C THR A 16 -4.61 -4.99 7.85
N SER A 17 -4.58 -3.65 8.00
CA SER A 17 -5.77 -2.80 7.97
C SER A 17 -5.70 -1.71 6.90
N LEU A 18 -6.86 -1.38 6.31
CA LEU A 18 -7.02 -0.24 5.40
C LEU A 18 -7.00 1.11 6.11
N THR A 19 -7.13 1.13 7.43
CA THR A 19 -7.12 2.34 8.27
C THR A 19 -5.71 2.72 8.74
N ASP A 20 -4.69 1.98 8.30
CA ASP A 20 -3.32 2.24 8.70
C ASP A 20 -2.82 3.61 8.15
N PRO A 21 -2.12 4.42 8.95
CA PRO A 21 -1.59 5.72 8.51
C PRO A 21 -0.75 5.62 7.24
N PHE A 22 0.02 4.54 7.08
CA PHE A 22 0.84 4.30 5.90
C PHE A 22 -0.01 4.21 4.62
N ILE A 23 -1.22 3.64 4.71
CA ILE A 23 -2.15 3.55 3.59
C ILE A 23 -2.66 4.94 3.17
N ALA A 24 -2.89 5.83 4.14
CA ALA A 24 -3.26 7.21 3.85
C ALA A 24 -2.13 7.96 3.12
N GLU A 25 -0.87 7.73 3.51
CA GLU A 25 0.30 8.27 2.81
C GLU A 25 0.41 7.73 1.37
N LEU A 26 0.24 6.41 1.17
CA LEU A 26 0.30 5.80 -0.17
C LEU A 26 -0.82 6.29 -1.10
N LYS A 27 -1.99 6.68 -0.56
CA LYS A 27 -3.06 7.28 -1.36
C LYS A 27 -2.67 8.63 -1.95
N GLN A 28 -1.81 9.38 -1.26
CA GLN A 28 -1.29 10.66 -1.74
C GLN A 28 -0.13 10.50 -2.73
N ASP A 29 0.53 9.33 -2.76
CA ASP A 29 1.62 9.05 -3.70
C ASP A 29 1.08 8.78 -5.12
N GLN A 30 1.31 9.72 -6.04
CA GLN A 30 0.81 9.63 -7.42
C GLN A 30 1.59 8.65 -8.31
N ARG A 31 2.69 8.04 -7.83
CA ARG A 31 3.49 7.13 -8.64
C ARG A 31 2.67 5.91 -9.01
N LYS A 32 2.59 5.63 -10.31
CA LYS A 32 1.80 4.51 -10.86
C LYS A 32 2.10 3.18 -10.17
N GLY A 33 3.37 2.90 -9.87
CA GLY A 33 3.79 1.67 -9.19
C GLY A 33 3.22 1.57 -7.77
N VAL A 34 3.20 2.67 -7.02
CA VAL A 34 2.69 2.74 -5.65
C VAL A 34 1.17 2.56 -5.63
N GLN A 35 0.47 3.30 -6.49
CA GLN A 35 -0.98 3.16 -6.66
C GLN A 35 -1.39 1.75 -7.06
N GLN A 36 -0.59 1.07 -7.89
CA GLN A 36 -0.84 -0.34 -8.25
C GLN A 36 -0.62 -1.29 -7.06
N ALA A 37 0.43 -1.08 -6.28
CA ALA A 37 0.69 -1.87 -5.07
C ALA A 37 -0.42 -1.68 -4.03
N LEU A 38 -0.84 -0.44 -3.80
CA LEU A 38 -1.94 -0.09 -2.90
C LEU A 38 -3.26 -0.77 -3.32
N ARG A 39 -3.65 -0.68 -4.60
CA ARG A 39 -4.85 -1.36 -5.10
C ARG A 39 -4.79 -2.89 -4.93
N SER A 40 -3.63 -3.49 -5.10
CA SER A 40 -3.44 -4.93 -4.88
C SER A 40 -3.62 -5.30 -3.41
N PHE A 41 -3.08 -4.47 -2.50
CA PHE A 41 -3.26 -4.61 -1.07
C PHE A 41 -4.73 -4.48 -0.67
N GLU A 42 -5.43 -3.45 -1.17
CA GLU A 42 -6.86 -3.24 -0.89
C GLU A 42 -7.72 -4.44 -1.31
N LYS A 43 -7.43 -5.05 -2.46
CA LYS A 43 -8.10 -6.29 -2.89
C LYS A 43 -7.82 -7.47 -1.97
N GLN A 44 -6.59 -7.63 -1.48
CA GLN A 44 -6.23 -8.71 -0.57
C GLN A 44 -6.91 -8.57 0.79
N VAL A 45 -6.95 -7.36 1.36
CA VAL A 45 -7.64 -7.11 2.63
C VAL A 45 -9.14 -7.36 2.49
N LYS A 46 -9.76 -6.87 1.41
CA LYS A 46 -11.18 -7.13 1.12
C LYS A 46 -11.53 -8.61 0.90
N LYS A 47 -10.57 -9.45 0.46
CA LYS A 47 -10.78 -10.88 0.25
C LYS A 47 -10.62 -11.69 1.55
N ARG A 48 -9.87 -11.16 2.53
CA ARG A 48 -9.66 -11.81 3.84
C ARG A 48 -10.80 -11.53 4.83
N HIS A 49 -11.59 -10.49 4.58
CA HIS A 49 -12.87 -10.21 5.24
C HIS A 49 -14.02 -10.79 4.44
#